data_AF-A0A0C9ZWX8-F1
#
_entry.id   AF-A0A0C9ZWX8-F1
#
_cell.length_a   1.000
_cell.length_b   1.000
_cell.length_c   1.000
_cell.angle_alpha   90.00
_cell.angle_beta   90.00
_cell.angle_gamma   90.00
#
_symmetry.space_group_name_H-M   'P 1'
#
loop_
_entity.id
_entity.type
_entity.pdbx_description
1 polymer ?
#
loop_
_entity_poly.entity_id
_entity_poly.type
_entity_poly.pdbx_seq_one_letter_code
_entity_poly.pdbx_strand_id
1 'polypeptide(L)' 'MPLNADDTAGRFRIWLNVENGPPKLMWDRKVEGGFPELKVLKQRIRDLVQPGMSLGHSDKKA' A
#
# COMPACT_ATOMS: atom_id res chain seq x y z
N MET A 1 -8.51 5.00 -11.76
CA MET A 1 -7.15 4.85 -12.34
C MET A 1 -6.39 6.14 -12.08
N PRO A 2 -5.18 6.14 -11.50
CA PRO A 2 -4.47 7.39 -11.29
C PRO A 2 -3.83 7.88 -12.60
N LEU A 3 -4.14 9.11 -12.97
CA LEU A 3 -3.62 9.81 -14.15
C LEU A 3 -2.12 10.07 -14.02
N ASN A 4 -1.37 9.71 -15.06
CA ASN A 4 0.07 9.88 -15.21
C ASN A 4 0.37 11.08 -16.12
N ALA A 5 0.07 12.30 -15.67
CA ALA A 5 0.45 13.53 -16.41
C ALA A 5 1.95 13.83 -16.22
N ASP A 6 2.63 14.45 -17.18
CA ASP A 6 4.10 14.57 -17.22
C ASP A 6 4.75 15.35 -16.05
N ASP A 7 3.95 16.05 -15.24
CA ASP A 7 4.34 16.62 -13.93
C ASP A 7 4.53 15.54 -12.81
N THR A 8 4.59 14.28 -13.22
CA THR A 8 4.69 13.06 -12.40
C THR A 8 6.11 12.50 -12.35
N ALA A 9 7.12 13.21 -12.89
CA ALA A 9 8.51 12.83 -12.70
C ALA A 9 8.83 12.72 -11.19
N GLY A 10 9.39 11.56 -10.80
CA GLY A 10 9.75 11.27 -9.41
C GLY A 10 8.62 10.85 -8.48
N ARG A 11 7.39 10.60 -8.96
CA ARG A 11 6.32 10.08 -8.10
C ARG A 11 6.47 8.57 -7.89
N PHE A 12 6.61 8.17 -6.63
CA PHE A 12 6.56 6.78 -6.21
C PHE A 12 5.38 6.63 -5.26
N ARG A 13 4.30 5.99 -5.73
CA ARG A 13 3.06 5.80 -4.99
C ARG A 13 2.76 4.33 -4.85
N ILE A 14 2.44 3.90 -3.64
CA ILE A 14 1.99 2.53 -3.37
C ILE A 14 0.50 2.58 -3.13
N TRP A 15 -0.25 1.86 -3.94
CA TRP A 15 -1.69 1.70 -3.81
C TRP A 15 -2.01 0.28 -3.38
N LEU A 16 -2.92 0.14 -2.43
CA LEU A 16 -3.45 -1.13 -1.99
C LEU A 16 -4.88 -1.27 -2.53
N ASN A 17 -5.11 -2.32 -3.31
CA ASN A 17 -6.44 -2.67 -3.77
C ASN A 17 -7.10 -3.59 -2.73
N VAL A 18 -8.33 -3.29 -2.35
CA VAL A 18 -9.09 -4.05 -1.34
C VAL A 18 -10.36 -4.60 -2.00
N GLU A 19 -10.67 -5.88 -1.76
CA GLU A 19 -11.77 -6.59 -2.46
C GLU A 19 -13.16 -5.95 -2.25
N ASN A 20 -13.35 -5.13 -1.22
CA ASN A 20 -14.63 -4.49 -0.90
C ASN A 20 -14.53 -2.96 -0.74
N GLY A 21 -13.67 -2.29 -1.51
CA GLY A 21 -13.57 -0.83 -1.42
C GLY A 21 -12.71 -0.18 -2.51
N PRO A 22 -12.67 1.17 -2.54
CA PRO A 22 -11.80 1.89 -3.43
C PRO A 22 -10.32 1.64 -3.06
N PRO A 23 -9.40 1.62 -4.05
CA PRO A 23 -7.98 1.45 -3.78
C PRO A 23 -7.47 2.59 -2.89
N LYS A 24 -6.75 2.23 -1.83
CA LYS A 24 -6.21 3.20 -0.87
C LYS A 24 -4.75 3.50 -1.19
N LEU A 25 -4.36 4.77 -1.06
CA LEU A 25 -2.97 5.20 -1.15
C LEU A 25 -2.25 4.86 0.17
N MET A 26 -1.27 3.97 0.10
CA MET A 26 -0.46 3.54 1.26
C MET A 26 0.77 4.41 1.47
N TRP A 27 1.34 4.89 0.38
CA TRP A 27 2.54 5.72 0.41
C TRP A 27 2.60 6.62 -0.80
N ASP A 28 3.11 7.84 -0.61
CA ASP A 28 3.52 8.74 -1.69
C ASP A 28 4.86 9.38 -1.32
N ARG A 29 5.89 9.12 -2.13
CA ARG A 29 7.22 9.68 -1.95
C ARG A 29 7.24 11.21 -1.92
N LYS A 30 6.37 11.88 -2.68
CA LYS A 30 6.32 13.35 -2.67
C LYS A 30 5.71 13.90 -1.38
N VAL A 31 4.83 13.15 -0.72
CA VAL A 31 4.20 13.54 0.54
C VAL A 31 5.08 13.19 1.74
N GLU A 32 5.61 11.97 1.76
CA GLU A 32 6.37 11.42 2.89
C GLU A 32 7.88 11.72 2.80
N GLY A 33 8.35 12.36 1.71
CA GLY A 33 9.73 12.81 1.56
C GLY A 33 10.76 11.68 1.39
N GLY A 34 10.34 10.48 0.95
CA GLY A 34 11.24 9.34 0.86
C GLY A 34 10.57 8.06 0.38
N PHE A 35 11.33 6.96 0.42
CA PHE A 35 10.81 5.62 0.18
C PHE A 35 10.39 4.99 1.50
N PRO A 36 9.31 4.20 1.52
CA PRO A 36 8.91 3.50 2.72
C PRO A 36 9.89 2.39 3.04
N GLU A 37 10.20 2.22 4.31
CA GLU A 37 10.82 0.98 4.76
C GLU A 37 9.84 -0.20 4.60
N LEU A 38 10.36 -1.36 4.20
CA LEU A 38 9.57 -2.56 3.99
C LEU A 38 8.73 -2.93 5.23
N LYS A 39 9.28 -2.70 6.43
CA LYS A 39 8.62 -2.97 7.71
C LYS A 39 7.39 -2.08 7.91
N VAL A 40 7.54 -0.77 7.71
CA VAL A 40 6.45 0.21 7.86
C VAL A 40 5.36 -0.05 6.83
N LEU A 41 5.74 -0.35 5.59
CA LEU A 41 4.78 -0.64 4.53
C LEU A 41 3.93 -1.88 4.85
N LYS A 42 4.57 -2.98 5.26
CA LYS A 42 3.86 -4.21 5.65
C LYS A 42 2.93 -3.99 6.85
N GLN A 43 3.36 -3.18 7.83
CA GLN A 43 2.53 -2.84 8.98
C GLN A 43 1.29 -2.04 8.55
N ARG A 44 1.47 -0.96 7.76
CA ARG A 44 0.35 -0.16 7.23
C ARG A 44 -0.63 -1.01 6.42
N ILE A 45 -0.13 -1.91 5.56
CA ILE A 45 -0.97 -2.83 4.78
C ILE A 45 -1.74 -3.77 5.72
N ARG A 46 -1.09 -4.34 6.74
CA ARG A 46 -1.73 -5.22 7.73
C ARG A 46 -2.86 -4.51 8.48
N ASP A 47 -2.59 -3.31 8.99
CA ASP A 47 -3.57 -2.53 9.75
C ASP A 47 -4.80 -2.17 8.89
N LEU A 48 -4.64 -2.03 7.58
CA LEU A 48 -5.70 -1.63 6.65
C LEU A 48 -6.46 -2.78 5.99
N VAL A 49 -5.78 -3.89 5.69
CA VAL A 49 -6.44 -5.09 5.13
C VAL A 49 -7.18 -5.84 6.23
N GLN A 50 -6.62 -5.92 7.44
CA GLN A 50 -7.13 -6.83 8.44
C GLN A 50 -6.71 -6.46 9.89
N PRO A 51 -7.37 -5.48 10.54
CA PRO A 51 -7.08 -5.14 11.93
C PRO A 51 -7.52 -6.21 12.94
N GLY A 52 -8.31 -7.21 12.54
CA GLY A 52 -8.89 -8.19 13.48
C GLY A 52 -9.22 -9.58 12.91
N MET A 53 -8.64 -9.98 11.78
CA MET A 53 -8.96 -11.28 11.16
C MET A 53 -7.67 -11.90 10.61
N SER A 54 -7.55 -13.23 10.67
CA SER A 54 -6.41 -13.95 10.11
C SER A 54 -6.54 -14.03 8.59
N LEU A 55 -5.45 -13.76 7.87
CA LEU A 55 -5.31 -13.98 6.44
C LEU A 55 -5.32 -15.50 6.17
N GLY A 56 -6.49 -16.10 6.11
CA GLY A 56 -6.64 -17.44 5.56
C GLY A 56 -6.02 -17.50 4.16
N HIS A 57 -5.16 -18.50 3.95
CA HIS A 57 -4.40 -18.86 2.73
C HIS A 57 -3.09 -18.12 2.38
N SER A 58 -2.53 -17.26 3.26
CA SER A 58 -1.10 -16.89 3.17
C SER A 58 -0.25 -17.34 4.36
N ASP A 59 -0.84 -18.07 5.32
CA ASP A 59 -0.12 -18.89 6.29
C ASP A 59 -0.13 -20.36 5.81
N LYS A 60 0.63 -20.65 4.76
CA LYS A 60 1.31 -21.94 4.66
C LYS A 60 2.78 -21.64 4.57
N LYS A 61 3.42 -21.53 5.74
CA LYS A 61 4.79 -22.04 5.86
C LYS A 61 4.73 -23.50 5.42
N ALA A 62 5.21 -23.78 4.22
CA ALA A 62 5.93 -25.03 3.99
C ALA A 62 7.31 -24.88 4.64
#